data_AF-A0A2R6N576-F1
#
_entry.id   AF-A0A2R6N576-F1
#
_cell.length_a   1.000
_cell.length_b   1.000
_cell.length_c   1.000
_cell.angle_alpha   90.00
_cell.angle_beta   90.00
_cell.angle_gamma   90.00
#
_symmetry.space_group_name_H-M   'P 1'
#
loop_
_entity.id
_entity.type
_entity.pdbx_description
1 polymer ?
#
loop_
_entity_poly.entity_id
_entity_poly.type
_entity_poly.pdbx_seq_one_letter_code
_entity_poly.pdbx_strand_id
1 'polypeptide(L)' 'MVTGDLAARDDPVRSDRGDGLEIAVVGAGAVGATAAYDLARRGADVTVYDSGAVASGSSGRAAGVCYDAVATE' A
#
# COMPACT_ATOMS: atom_id res chain seq x y z
N MET A 1 8.52 10.03 27.08
CA MET A 1 8.65 8.59 27.40
C MET A 1 7.25 8.01 27.35
N VAL A 2 6.85 7.53 26.17
CA VAL A 2 5.58 6.79 25.99
C VAL A 2 5.99 5.33 25.83
N THR A 3 5.63 4.52 26.81
CA THR A 3 5.81 3.07 26.81
C THR A 3 4.64 2.46 26.05
N GLY A 4 4.91 1.91 24.87
CA GLY A 4 3.98 1.04 24.15
C GLY A 4 4.78 -0.19 23.74
N ASP A 5 4.48 -1.31 24.38
CA ASP A 5 5.05 -2.62 24.08
C ASP A 5 4.63 -2.98 22.65
N LEU A 6 5.58 -2.83 21.71
CA LEU A 6 5.44 -3.33 20.35
C LEU A 6 5.62 -4.84 20.42
N ALA A 7 4.62 -5.52 20.97
CA ALA A 7 4.50 -6.96 20.85
C ALA A 7 4.43 -7.25 19.35
N ALA A 8 5.58 -7.65 18.80
CA ALA A 8 5.69 -8.25 17.50
C ALA A 8 4.60 -9.31 17.39
N ARG A 9 3.59 -9.03 16.58
CA ARG A 9 2.66 -10.08 16.14
C ARG A 9 3.45 -10.87 15.11
N ASP A 10 3.99 -11.97 15.62
CA ASP A 10 4.69 -12.98 14.86
C ASP A 10 3.62 -13.90 14.27
N ASP A 11 3.04 -13.49 13.15
CA ASP A 11 2.19 -14.36 12.33
C ASP A 11 3.05 -14.88 11.19
N PRO A 12 3.39 -16.19 11.15
CA PRO A 12 4.23 -16.75 10.11
C PRO A 12 3.51 -16.65 8.77
N VAL A 13 4.07 -15.88 7.83
CA VAL A 13 3.62 -15.78 6.43
C VAL A 13 3.48 -17.20 5.85
N ARG A 14 2.23 -17.67 5.77
CA ARG A 14 1.86 -18.96 5.20
C ARG A 14 1.84 -18.80 3.68
N SER A 15 2.80 -19.41 2.99
CA SER A 15 2.84 -19.41 1.52
C SER A 15 2.03 -20.57 0.96
N ASP A 16 0.73 -20.36 0.77
CA ASP A 16 -0.08 -21.23 -0.08
C ASP A 16 0.07 -20.73 -1.52
N ARG A 17 0.85 -21.47 -2.30
CA ARG A 17 1.11 -21.18 -3.70
C ARG A 17 -0.16 -21.46 -4.52
N GLY A 18 -1.14 -20.55 -4.50
CA GLY A 18 -2.07 -20.39 -5.62
C GLY A 18 -3.58 -20.32 -5.38
N ASP A 19 -4.11 -20.42 -4.15
CA ASP A 19 -5.59 -20.51 -3.93
C ASP A 19 -6.15 -19.50 -2.91
N GLY A 20 -5.39 -18.43 -2.61
CA GLY A 20 -5.66 -17.49 -1.52
C GLY A 20 -4.48 -16.52 -1.41
N LEU A 21 -4.29 -15.70 -2.44
CA LEU A 21 -3.13 -14.82 -2.55
C LEU A 21 -3.22 -13.71 -1.51
N GLU A 22 -2.46 -13.85 -0.44
CA GLU A 22 -2.25 -12.84 0.59
C GLU A 22 -1.10 -11.91 0.15
N ILE A 23 -1.39 -10.61 0.02
CA ILE A 23 -0.47 -9.63 -0.56
C ILE A 23 -0.21 -8.50 0.43
N ALA A 24 1.07 -8.29 0.74
CA ALA A 24 1.54 -7.11 1.44
C ALA A 24 1.92 -6.01 0.45
N VAL A 25 1.30 -4.83 0.55
CA VAL A 25 1.70 -3.63 -0.18
C VAL A 25 2.40 -2.68 0.78
N VAL A 26 3.65 -2.31 0.49
CA VAL A 26 4.43 -1.37 1.30
C VAL A 26 4.39 0.01 0.65
N GLY A 27 3.74 0.95 1.33
CA GLY A 27 3.48 2.32 0.93
C GLY A 27 2.00 2.58 0.62
N ALA A 28 1.35 3.44 1.40
CA ALA A 28 -0.02 3.94 1.24
C ALA A 28 -0.06 5.31 0.53
N GLY A 29 0.89 5.54 -0.39
CA GLY A 29 0.80 6.61 -1.40
C GLY A 29 -0.16 6.25 -2.54
N ALA A 30 -0.33 7.15 -3.49
CA ALA A 30 -1.27 6.98 -4.62
C ALA A 30 -1.07 5.64 -5.35
N VAL A 31 0.18 5.28 -5.67
CA VAL A 31 0.51 4.03 -6.38
C VAL A 31 0.15 2.79 -5.57
N GLY A 32 0.54 2.73 -4.30
CA GLY A 32 0.28 1.58 -3.45
C GLY A 32 -1.21 1.41 -3.14
N ALA A 33 -1.92 2.52 -2.93
CA ALA A 33 -3.38 2.51 -2.77
C ALA A 33 -4.09 1.98 -4.03
N THR A 34 -3.69 2.41 -5.23
CA THR A 34 -4.28 1.91 -6.47
C THR A 34 -3.93 0.46 -6.74
N ALA A 35 -2.69 0.04 -6.47
CA ALA A 35 -2.28 -1.35 -6.62
C ALA A 35 -3.08 -2.26 -5.67
N ALA A 36 -3.19 -1.88 -4.40
CA ALA A 36 -3.97 -2.62 -3.41
C ALA A 36 -5.45 -2.71 -3.80
N TYR A 37 -6.02 -1.62 -4.29
CA TYR A 37 -7.40 -1.58 -4.79
C TYR A 37 -7.62 -2.56 -5.94
N ASP A 38 -6.75 -2.54 -6.96
CA ASP A 38 -6.87 -3.42 -8.12
C ASP A 38 -6.67 -4.89 -7.77
N LEU A 39 -5.74 -5.19 -6.87
CA LEU A 39 -5.48 -6.54 -6.37
C LEU A 39 -6.67 -7.07 -5.55
N ALA A 40 -7.21 -6.27 -4.63
CA ALA A 40 -8.39 -6.63 -3.86
C ALA A 40 -9.61 -6.86 -4.76
N ARG A 41 -9.78 -6.04 -5.81
CA ARG A 41 -10.86 -6.23 -6.81
C ARG A 41 -10.75 -7.54 -7.59
N ARG A 42 -9.57 -8.13 -7.66
CA ARG A 42 -9.31 -9.43 -8.28
C ARG A 42 -9.43 -10.60 -7.29
N GLY A 43 -9.83 -10.34 -6.05
CA GLY A 43 -10.06 -11.36 -5.03
C GLY A 43 -8.85 -11.72 -4.18
N ALA A 44 -7.77 -10.94 -4.23
CA ALA A 44 -6.65 -11.10 -3.30
C ALA A 44 -7.00 -10.56 -1.91
N ASP A 45 -6.44 -11.18 -0.86
CA ASP A 45 -6.42 -10.60 0.48
C ASP A 45 -5.23 -9.64 0.56
N VAL A 46 -5.46 -8.35 0.79
CA VAL A 46 -4.42 -7.32 0.68
C VAL A 46 -4.30 -6.55 1.97
N THR A 47 -3.11 -6.56 2.54
CA THR A 47 -2.74 -5.69 3.67
C THR A 47 -1.78 -4.61 3.19
N VAL A 48 -2.10 -3.35 3.49
CA VAL A 48 -1.25 -2.20 3.16
C VAL A 48 -0.53 -1.72 4.41
N TYR A 49 0.78 -1.57 4.31
CA TYR A 49 1.64 -1.04 5.37
C TYR A 49 2.20 0.31 4.95
N ASP A 50 2.14 1.31 5.83
CA ASP A 50 2.83 2.59 5.65
C ASP A 50 3.48 2.99 6.97
N SER A 51 4.59 3.72 6.90
CA SER A 51 5.29 4.22 8.08
C SER A 51 4.62 5.47 8.68
N GLY A 52 3.76 6.15 7.91
CA GLY A 52 2.99 7.31 8.33
C GLY A 52 1.49 7.15 8.07
N ALA A 53 0.78 8.28 8.07
CA ALA A 53 -0.62 8.30 7.66
C ALA A 53 -0.75 8.07 6.15
N VAL A 54 -1.92 7.59 5.71
CA VAL A 54 -2.25 7.44 4.28
C VAL A 54 -1.94 8.73 3.52
N ALA A 55 -1.30 8.58 2.37
CA ALA A 55 -0.86 9.67 1.51
C ALA A 55 0.11 10.69 2.15
N SER A 56 0.65 10.45 3.35
CA SER A 56 1.51 11.42 4.06
C SER A 56 2.88 11.67 3.41
N GLY A 57 3.23 10.92 2.35
CA GLY A 57 4.44 11.05 1.53
C GLY A 57 4.32 12.08 0.40
N SER A 58 4.82 11.72 -0.79
CA SER A 58 4.75 12.58 -1.99
C SER A 58 3.31 12.84 -2.44
N SER A 59 2.43 11.84 -2.35
CA SER A 59 1.07 11.92 -2.86
C SER A 59 0.22 12.99 -2.18
N GLY A 60 0.30 13.15 -0.86
CA GLY A 60 -0.42 14.20 -0.12
C GLY A 60 0.22 15.58 -0.19
N ARG A 61 1.46 15.68 -0.68
CA ARG A 61 2.17 16.95 -0.92
C ARG A 61 2.09 17.42 -2.38
N ALA A 62 1.51 16.62 -3.27
CA ALA A 62 1.35 16.98 -4.67
C ALA A 62 0.38 18.17 -4.83
N ALA A 63 0.52 18.93 -5.92
CA ALA A 63 -0.39 20.04 -6.24
C ALA A 63 -1.83 19.58 -6.53
N GLY A 64 -2.06 18.27 -6.73
CA GLY A 64 -3.38 17.69 -7.01
C GLY A 64 -3.89 17.94 -8.43
N VAL A 65 -3.00 18.32 -9.35
CA VAL A 65 -3.35 18.54 -10.76
C VAL A 65 -3.13 17.27 -11.57
N CYS A 66 -4.15 16.84 -12.30
CA CYS A 66 -4.08 15.75 -13.27
C CYS A 66 -4.24 16.32 -14.68
N TYR A 67 -3.22 16.17 -15.52
CA TYR A 67 -3.24 16.57 -16.91
C TYR A 67 -2.48 15.56 -17.75
N ASP A 68 -2.81 15.46 -19.03
CA ASP A 68 -2.03 14.69 -19.99
C ASP A 68 -0.77 15.48 -20.33
N ALA A 69 0.40 14.91 -20.04
CA ALA A 69 1.69 15.49 -20.34
C ALA A 69 2.23 14.83 -21.61
N VAL A 70 1.97 15.45 -22.75
CA VAL A 70 2.53 15.03 -24.04
C VAL A 70 3.87 15.74 -24.27
N ALA A 71 4.88 14.98 -24.69
CA ALA A 71 6.11 15.53 -25.23
C ALA A 71 5.98 15.55 -26.76
N THR A 72 6.06 16.74 -27.36
CA THR A 72 6.28 16.90 -28.80
C THR A 72 7.78 16.98 -29.08
N GLU A 73 8.21 16.51 -30.24
CA GLU A 73 9.61 16.54 -30.70
C GLU A 73 10.23 17.96 -30.68
#